data_AF-A0A7S4A0D1-F1
#
_entry.id   AF-A0A7S4A0D1-F1
#
_cell.length_a   1.000
_cell.length_b   1.000
_cell.length_c   1.000
_cell.angle_alpha   90.00
_cell.angle_beta   90.00
_cell.angle_gamma   90.00
#
_symmetry.space_group_name_H-M   'P 1'
#
loop_
_entity.id
_entity.type
_entity.pdbx_description
1 polymer ?
#
loop_
_entity_poly.entity_id
_entity_poly.type
_entity_poly.pdbx_seq_one_letter_code
_entity_poly.pdbx_strand_id
1 'polypeptide(L)'
;AEQAKILVAEAEENNLDDKVLNERFGRWHTCSLCEQMYHSVVRCALGWACWKTYLGRPETDQFRSNAMGLLGMGLASAGHLADALTVQEAELAMTRRLGESEDAILVVQGNLASTYSMLGNIEKALSMERDVYSGRLKLHGEEDSNTLRAAGNYAVSLHDLQRFEEAKSL
;
A
#
# COMPACT_ATOMS: atom_id res chain seq x y z
N ALA A 1 8.45 -13.03 -13.18
CA ALA A 1 8.62 -12.47 -14.54
C ALA A 1 7.79 -13.25 -15.55
N GLU A 2 8.11 -14.51 -15.84
CA GLU A 2 7.41 -15.25 -16.89
C GLU A 2 5.98 -15.67 -16.53
N GLN A 3 5.75 -16.19 -15.32
CA GLN A 3 4.39 -16.50 -14.85
C GLN A 3 3.47 -15.28 -14.77
N ALA A 4 3.99 -14.11 -14.37
CA ALA A 4 3.18 -12.89 -14.32
C ALA A 4 2.85 -12.35 -15.73
N LYS A 5 3.77 -12.47 -16.70
CA LYS A 5 3.48 -12.20 -18.11
C LYS A 5 2.46 -13.17 -18.68
N ILE A 6 2.58 -14.46 -18.38
CA ILE A 6 1.62 -15.49 -18.80
C ILE A 6 0.24 -15.20 -18.20
N LEU A 7 0.14 -14.89 -16.90
CA LEU A 7 -1.14 -14.64 -16.24
C LEU A 7 -1.85 -13.38 -16.77
N VAL A 8 -1.10 -12.35 -17.17
CA VAL A 8 -1.67 -11.15 -17.80
C VAL A 8 -2.01 -11.38 -19.26
N ALA A 9 -1.14 -12.04 -20.03
CA ALA A 9 -1.43 -12.39 -21.42
C ALA A 9 -2.67 -13.32 -21.50
N GLU A 10 -2.78 -14.29 -20.60
CA GLU A 10 -3.98 -15.11 -20.44
C GLU A 10 -5.19 -14.26 -20.02
N ALA A 11 -5.04 -13.23 -19.18
CA ALA A 11 -6.17 -12.39 -18.77
C ALA A 11 -6.64 -11.45 -19.89
N GLU A 12 -5.70 -10.88 -20.64
CA GLU A 12 -5.93 -10.07 -21.85
C GLU A 12 -6.56 -10.94 -22.96
N GLU A 13 -6.10 -12.19 -23.16
CA GLU A 13 -6.70 -13.16 -24.10
C GLU A 13 -8.08 -13.65 -23.67
N ASN A 14 -8.33 -13.82 -22.36
CA ASN A 14 -9.58 -14.37 -21.84
C ASN A 14 -10.62 -13.31 -21.45
N ASN A 15 -10.35 -12.02 -21.73
CA ASN A 15 -11.27 -10.90 -21.48
C ASN A 15 -11.85 -10.92 -20.04
N LEU A 16 -10.98 -11.24 -19.07
CA LEU A 16 -11.37 -11.41 -17.68
C LEU A 16 -11.78 -10.06 -17.08
N ASP A 17 -12.87 -10.07 -16.30
CA ASP A 17 -13.33 -8.87 -15.62
C ASP A 17 -12.30 -8.37 -14.57
N ASP A 18 -12.40 -7.08 -14.22
CA ASP A 18 -11.52 -6.42 -13.25
C ASP A 18 -11.54 -7.11 -11.87
N LYS A 19 -12.63 -7.79 -11.51
CA LYS A 19 -12.77 -8.50 -10.24
C LYS A 19 -11.90 -9.76 -10.22
N VAL A 20 -11.91 -10.55 -11.30
CA VAL A 20 -11.05 -11.73 -11.46
C VAL A 20 -9.58 -11.34 -11.52
N LEU A 21 -9.27 -10.21 -12.16
CA LEU A 21 -7.93 -9.62 -12.14
C LEU A 21 -7.52 -9.26 -10.71
N ASN A 22 -8.35 -8.52 -9.97
CA ASN A 22 -8.09 -8.14 -8.58
C ASN A 22 -7.92 -9.35 -7.65
N GLU A 23 -8.74 -10.40 -7.79
CA GLU A 23 -8.60 -11.64 -7.02
C GLU A 23 -7.27 -12.35 -7.29
N ARG A 24 -6.80 -12.35 -8.55
CA ARG A 24 -5.48 -12.91 -8.90
C ARG A 24 -4.32 -12.07 -8.33
N PHE A 25 -4.43 -10.75 -8.32
CA PHE A 25 -3.45 -9.87 -7.67
C PHE A 25 -3.47 -10.02 -6.14
N GLY A 26 -4.61 -10.31 -5.53
CA GLY A 26 -4.71 -10.64 -4.11
C GLY A 26 -3.76 -11.78 -3.69
N ARG A 27 -3.52 -12.75 -4.58
CA ARG A 27 -2.57 -13.86 -4.37
C ARG A 27 -1.09 -13.44 -4.33
N TRP A 28 -0.77 -12.21 -4.71
CA TRP A 28 0.58 -11.66 -4.54
C TRP A 28 0.83 -11.15 -3.13
N HIS A 29 -0.24 -10.95 -2.37
CA HIS A 29 -0.18 -10.58 -0.96
C HIS A 29 -0.29 -11.79 -0.04
N THR A 30 -0.93 -12.88 -0.46
CA THR A 30 -1.24 -14.04 0.39
C THR A 30 -0.75 -15.37 -0.20
N CYS A 31 -0.32 -16.28 0.68
CA CYS A 31 0.05 -17.64 0.33
C CYS A 31 -1.19 -18.48 0.03
N SER A 32 -1.28 -19.13 -1.14
CA SER A 32 -2.44 -19.95 -1.51
C SER A 32 -2.56 -21.26 -0.72
N LEU A 33 -1.55 -21.64 0.04
CA LEU A 33 -1.56 -22.88 0.83
C LEU A 33 -2.01 -22.67 2.27
N CYS A 34 -1.62 -21.54 2.88
CA CYS A 34 -1.91 -21.25 4.29
C CYS A 34 -2.71 -19.96 4.50
N GLU A 35 -3.05 -19.25 3.41
CA GLU A 35 -3.84 -18.01 3.39
C GLU A 35 -3.23 -16.84 4.19
N GLN A 36 -2.00 -17.00 4.66
CA GLN A 36 -1.26 -15.95 5.38
C GLN A 36 -0.70 -14.92 4.41
N MET A 37 -0.65 -13.66 4.84
CA MET A 37 0.06 -12.62 4.11
C MET A 37 1.57 -12.90 4.05
N TYR A 38 2.21 -12.55 2.94
CA TYR A 38 3.66 -12.55 2.87
C TYR A 38 4.22 -11.39 3.70
N HIS A 39 5.27 -11.67 4.46
CA HIS A 39 5.93 -10.70 5.33
C HIS A 39 7.43 -10.60 5.01
N SER A 40 8.05 -9.49 5.44
CA SER A 40 9.49 -9.26 5.41
C SER A 40 10.15 -9.59 4.06
N VAL A 41 11.17 -10.46 4.06
CA VAL A 41 12.00 -10.78 2.88
C VAL A 41 11.19 -11.38 1.74
N VAL A 42 10.17 -12.20 2.04
CA VAL A 42 9.33 -12.83 1.02
C VAL A 42 8.51 -11.77 0.28
N ARG A 43 7.90 -10.84 1.02
CA ARG A 43 7.16 -9.72 0.42
C ARG A 43 8.05 -8.82 -0.42
N CYS A 44 9.27 -8.55 0.05
CA CYS A 44 10.28 -7.78 -0.69
C CYS A 44 10.65 -8.47 -2.02
N ALA A 45 10.95 -9.77 -1.99
CA ALA A 45 11.29 -10.54 -3.19
C ALA A 45 10.14 -10.56 -4.22
N LEU A 46 8.90 -10.73 -3.75
CA LEU A 46 7.70 -10.68 -4.60
C LEU A 46 7.49 -9.29 -5.21
N GLY A 47 7.61 -8.23 -4.40
CA GLY A 47 7.54 -6.85 -4.88
C GLY A 47 8.57 -6.56 -5.97
N TRP A 48 9.82 -7.00 -5.78
CA TRP A 48 10.87 -6.92 -6.80
C TRP A 48 10.54 -7.70 -8.08
N ALA A 49 10.01 -8.91 -7.94
CA ALA A 49 9.63 -9.73 -9.09
C ALA A 49 8.47 -9.11 -9.89
N CYS A 50 7.48 -8.53 -9.19
CA CYS A 50 6.38 -7.81 -9.81
C CYS A 50 6.90 -6.56 -10.52
N TRP A 51 7.67 -5.71 -9.81
CA TRP A 51 8.24 -4.50 -10.40
C TRP A 51 9.04 -4.78 -11.68
N LYS A 52 9.95 -5.77 -11.68
CA LYS A 52 10.70 -6.16 -12.89
C LYS A 52 9.80 -6.60 -14.05
N THR A 53 8.62 -7.11 -13.76
CA THR A 53 7.65 -7.54 -14.77
C THR A 53 6.91 -6.35 -15.39
N TYR A 54 6.55 -5.34 -14.59
CA TYR A 54 5.71 -4.22 -15.01
C TYR A 54 6.48 -2.91 -15.27
N LEU A 55 7.78 -2.87 -15.00
CA LEU A 55 8.64 -1.68 -15.20
C LEU A 55 8.56 -1.10 -16.62
N GLY A 56 8.45 -1.95 -17.64
CA GLY A 56 8.37 -1.52 -19.04
C GLY A 56 6.98 -1.06 -19.51
N ARG A 57 5.94 -1.16 -18.65
CA ARG A 57 4.58 -0.74 -19.00
C ARG A 57 4.44 0.79 -18.92
N PRO A 58 3.51 1.41 -19.66
CA PRO A 58 3.26 2.85 -19.59
C PRO A 58 2.97 3.36 -18.18
N GLU A 59 3.21 4.64 -17.92
CA GLU A 59 2.85 5.29 -16.64
C GLU A 59 1.34 5.47 -16.44
N THR A 60 0.54 5.08 -17.44
CA THR A 60 -0.93 5.03 -17.38
C THR A 60 -1.45 3.63 -17.01
N ASP A 61 -0.56 2.66 -16.78
CA ASP A 61 -0.93 1.27 -16.50
C ASP A 61 -1.17 1.05 -15.00
N GLN A 62 -2.39 0.68 -14.62
CA GLN A 62 -2.78 0.40 -13.24
C GLN A 62 -1.93 -0.71 -12.59
N PHE A 63 -1.53 -1.73 -13.35
CA PHE A 63 -0.72 -2.82 -12.82
C PHE A 63 0.70 -2.40 -12.50
N ARG A 64 1.21 -1.38 -13.19
CA ARG A 64 2.48 -0.75 -12.82
C ARG A 64 2.37 -0.03 -11.47
N SER A 65 1.26 0.67 -11.21
CA SER A 65 0.95 1.28 -9.90
C SER A 65 0.92 0.22 -8.79
N ASN A 66 0.15 -0.86 -8.98
CA ASN A 66 0.03 -1.95 -8.00
C ASN A 66 1.38 -2.65 -7.72
N ALA A 67 2.21 -2.83 -8.76
CA ALA A 67 3.54 -3.42 -8.59
C ALA A 67 4.48 -2.52 -7.79
N MET A 68 4.35 -1.19 -7.93
CA MET A 68 5.08 -0.22 -7.10
C MET A 68 4.66 -0.32 -5.63
N GLY A 69 3.37 -0.42 -5.33
CA GLY A 69 2.89 -0.59 -3.96
C GLY A 69 3.42 -1.85 -3.28
N LEU A 70 3.40 -2.97 -4.00
CA LEU A 70 3.99 -4.22 -3.51
C LEU A 70 5.49 -4.10 -3.23
N LEU A 71 6.24 -3.46 -4.13
CA LEU A 71 7.66 -3.20 -3.92
C LEU A 71 7.90 -2.29 -2.72
N GLY A 72 7.18 -1.18 -2.62
CA GLY A 72 7.31 -0.21 -1.53
C GLY A 72 7.06 -0.85 -0.16
N MET A 73 5.95 -1.57 0.01
CA MET A 73 5.65 -2.29 1.25
C MET A 73 6.67 -3.39 1.56
N GLY A 74 7.16 -4.09 0.53
CA GLY A 74 8.19 -5.12 0.66
C GLY A 74 9.52 -4.54 1.15
N LEU A 75 9.97 -3.44 0.56
CA LEU A 75 11.17 -2.70 0.96
C LEU A 75 11.05 -2.20 2.40
N ALA A 76 9.90 -1.60 2.76
CA ALA A 76 9.66 -1.12 4.12
C ALA A 76 9.74 -2.27 5.14
N SER A 77 9.09 -3.40 4.85
CA SER A 77 9.09 -4.60 5.71
C SER A 77 10.48 -5.25 5.84
N ALA A 78 11.37 -5.00 4.88
CA ALA A 78 12.75 -5.48 4.90
C ALA A 78 13.74 -4.45 5.50
N GLY A 79 13.26 -3.29 5.94
CA GLY A 79 14.10 -2.24 6.54
C GLY A 79 14.80 -1.33 5.51
N HIS A 80 14.51 -1.47 4.22
CA HIS A 80 15.02 -0.58 3.16
C HIS A 80 14.15 0.68 3.06
N LEU A 81 14.10 1.45 4.15
CA LEU A 81 13.08 2.50 4.33
C LEU A 81 13.23 3.67 3.36
N ALA A 82 14.45 4.08 3.01
CA ALA A 82 14.69 5.18 2.05
C ALA A 82 14.24 4.79 0.63
N ASP A 83 14.51 3.56 0.21
CA ASP A 83 14.05 3.03 -1.07
C ASP A 83 12.52 2.88 -1.08
N ALA A 84 11.95 2.42 0.04
CA ALA A 84 10.51 2.31 0.20
C ALA A 84 9.80 3.67 0.06
N LEU A 85 10.31 4.72 0.70
CA LEU A 85 9.78 6.09 0.56
C LEU A 85 9.78 6.51 -0.91
N THR A 86 10.91 6.35 -1.60
CA THR A 86 11.06 6.75 -3.01
C THR A 86 10.01 6.07 -3.89
N VAL A 87 9.80 4.76 -3.69
CA VAL A 87 8.81 3.99 -4.46
C VAL A 87 7.38 4.41 -4.11
N GLN A 88 7.06 4.57 -2.83
CA GLN A 88 5.71 4.92 -2.35
C GLN A 88 5.31 6.36 -2.72
N GLU A 89 6.25 7.31 -2.75
CA GLU A 89 6.00 8.68 -3.24
C GLU A 89 5.69 8.70 -4.74
N ALA A 90 6.44 7.92 -5.51
CA ALA A 90 6.20 7.76 -6.94
C ALA A 90 4.87 7.04 -7.22
N GLU A 91 4.52 6.02 -6.42
CA GLU A 91 3.22 5.34 -6.44
C GLU A 91 2.09 6.34 -6.18
N LEU A 92 2.16 7.12 -5.09
CA LEU A 92 1.13 8.10 -4.74
C LEU A 92 0.91 9.13 -5.87
N ALA A 93 2.00 9.60 -6.49
CA ALA A 93 1.92 10.49 -7.63
C ALA A 93 1.26 9.82 -8.84
N MET A 94 1.56 8.54 -9.08
CA MET A 94 0.96 7.76 -10.15
C MET A 94 -0.53 7.48 -9.91
N THR A 95 -0.91 6.96 -8.74
CA THR A 95 -2.32 6.73 -8.33
C THR A 95 -3.17 7.98 -8.53
N ARG A 96 -2.65 9.17 -8.17
CA ARG A 96 -3.33 10.46 -8.42
C ARG A 96 -3.47 10.80 -9.90
N ARG A 97 -2.43 10.56 -10.71
CA ARG A 97 -2.49 10.80 -12.17
C ARG A 97 -3.46 9.85 -12.87
N LEU A 98 -3.56 8.61 -12.40
CA LEU A 98 -4.50 7.61 -12.90
C LEU A 98 -5.96 7.93 -12.53
N GLY A 99 -6.19 8.85 -11.59
CA GLY A 99 -7.53 9.19 -11.12
C GLY A 99 -8.18 8.04 -10.35
N GLU A 100 -7.38 7.24 -9.64
CA GLU A 100 -7.90 6.16 -8.80
C GLU A 100 -8.80 6.68 -7.67
N SER A 101 -9.55 5.78 -7.06
CA SER A 101 -10.49 6.12 -6.00
C SER A 101 -9.79 6.78 -4.80
N GLU A 102 -10.55 7.58 -4.05
CA GLU A 102 -10.07 8.16 -2.79
C GLU A 102 -9.58 7.06 -1.83
N ASP A 103 -10.22 5.90 -1.84
CA ASP A 103 -9.79 4.75 -1.03
C ASP A 103 -8.37 4.27 -1.37
N ALA A 104 -8.07 4.11 -2.66
CA ALA A 104 -6.76 3.69 -3.14
C ALA A 104 -5.68 4.70 -2.75
N ILE A 105 -5.96 6.00 -2.89
CA ILE A 105 -5.06 7.08 -2.46
C ILE A 105 -4.78 6.98 -0.96
N LEU A 106 -5.80 6.73 -0.13
CA LEU A 106 -5.64 6.57 1.32
C LEU A 106 -4.80 5.34 1.70
N VAL A 107 -4.88 4.24 0.93
CA VAL A 107 -3.99 3.07 1.13
C VAL A 107 -2.53 3.47 0.96
N VAL A 108 -2.20 4.13 -0.16
CA VAL A 108 -0.82 4.52 -0.47
C VAL A 108 -0.30 5.54 0.55
N GLN A 109 -1.13 6.51 0.94
CA GLN A 109 -0.78 7.47 1.99
C GLN A 109 -0.52 6.79 3.34
N GLY A 110 -1.34 5.80 3.73
CA GLY A 110 -1.14 5.06 4.97
C GLY A 110 0.18 4.27 4.99
N ASN A 111 0.53 3.65 3.86
CA ASN A 111 1.81 2.96 3.70
C ASN A 111 2.99 3.93 3.80
N LEU A 112 2.90 5.08 3.12
CA LEU A 112 3.93 6.11 3.14
C LEU A 112 4.11 6.72 4.54
N ALA A 113 3.01 6.97 5.26
CA ALA A 113 3.04 7.46 6.63
C ALA A 113 3.71 6.46 7.58
N SER A 114 3.39 5.17 7.46
CA SER A 114 4.04 4.11 8.24
C SER A 114 5.56 4.07 7.98
N THR A 115 6.00 4.21 6.74
CA THR A 115 7.44 4.28 6.41
C THR A 115 8.11 5.52 7.01
N TYR A 116 7.45 6.69 6.99
CA TYR A 116 7.95 7.90 7.66
C TYR A 116 8.09 7.70 9.18
N SER A 117 7.11 7.04 9.81
CA SER A 117 7.15 6.70 11.24
C SER A 117 8.33 5.78 11.55
N MET A 118 8.54 4.72 10.75
CA MET A 118 9.70 3.81 10.90
C MET A 118 11.06 4.51 10.75
N LEU A 119 11.13 5.62 10.01
CA LEU A 119 12.33 6.45 9.85
C LEU A 119 12.51 7.47 10.99
N GLY A 120 11.56 7.55 11.92
CA GLY A 120 11.55 8.53 13.01
C GLY A 120 11.09 9.93 12.58
N ASN A 121 10.53 10.11 11.39
CA ASN A 121 9.94 11.37 10.96
C ASN A 121 8.46 11.44 11.41
N ILE A 122 8.28 11.51 12.73
CA ILE A 122 6.97 11.32 13.38
C ILE A 122 6.00 12.44 13.02
N GLU A 123 6.46 13.69 12.88
CA GLU A 123 5.60 14.83 12.52
C GLU A 123 5.01 14.67 11.12
N LYS A 124 5.81 14.17 10.17
CA LYS A 124 5.33 13.91 8.81
C LYS A 124 4.36 12.73 8.78
N ALA A 125 4.70 11.64 9.48
CA ALA A 125 3.82 10.48 9.63
C ALA A 125 2.48 10.88 10.23
N LEU A 126 2.49 11.62 11.34
CA LEU A 126 1.32 12.10 12.05
C LEU A 126 0.36 12.89 11.14
N SER A 127 0.89 13.86 10.38
CA SER A 127 0.06 14.65 9.47
C SER A 127 -0.65 13.78 8.44
N MET A 128 0.03 12.77 7.92
CA MET A 128 -0.53 11.87 6.93
C MET A 128 -1.50 10.86 7.54
N GLU A 129 -1.20 10.32 8.72
CA GLU A 129 -2.08 9.40 9.46
C GLU A 129 -3.39 10.06 9.85
N ARG A 130 -3.36 11.33 10.26
CA ARG A 130 -4.57 12.12 10.52
C ARG A 130 -5.46 12.21 9.28
N ASP A 131 -4.86 12.53 8.13
CA ASP A 131 -5.60 12.68 6.87
C ASP A 131 -6.15 11.32 6.42
N VAL A 132 -5.38 10.23 6.60
CA VAL A 132 -5.81 8.86 6.32
C VAL A 132 -6.98 8.45 7.22
N TYR A 133 -6.88 8.67 8.52
CA TYR A 133 -7.96 8.38 9.48
C TYR A 133 -9.23 9.16 9.15
N SER A 134 -9.11 10.46 8.93
CA SER A 134 -10.26 11.33 8.59
C SER A 134 -10.95 10.89 7.30
N GLY A 135 -10.17 10.55 6.27
CA GLY A 135 -10.68 10.04 5.00
C GLY A 135 -11.38 8.68 5.15
N ARG A 136 -10.75 7.73 5.85
CA ARG A 136 -11.32 6.40 6.11
C ARG A 136 -12.60 6.48 6.93
N LEU A 137 -12.61 7.28 8.00
CA LEU A 137 -13.78 7.53 8.83
C LEU A 137 -14.95 8.09 8.01
N LYS A 138 -14.69 9.03 7.11
CA LYS A 138 -15.71 9.61 6.22
C LYS A 138 -16.25 8.60 5.20
N LEU A 139 -15.39 7.75 4.64
CA LEU A 139 -15.77 6.81 3.58
C LEU A 139 -16.45 5.55 4.11
N HIS A 140 -15.98 5.00 5.22
CA HIS A 140 -16.37 3.67 5.72
C HIS A 140 -16.96 3.66 7.13
N GLY A 141 -16.88 4.77 7.86
CA GLY A 141 -17.34 4.86 9.25
C GLY A 141 -16.33 4.32 10.27
N GLU A 142 -16.71 4.41 11.55
CA GLU A 142 -15.84 4.13 12.70
C GLU A 142 -15.61 2.63 12.95
N GLU A 143 -16.58 1.78 12.61
CA GLU A 143 -16.52 0.33 12.85
C GLU A 143 -15.69 -0.42 11.79
N ASP A 144 -15.28 0.25 10.71
CA ASP A 144 -14.45 -0.38 9.67
C ASP A 144 -13.05 -0.74 10.20
N SER A 145 -12.62 -1.95 9.88
CA SER A 145 -11.32 -2.49 10.29
C SER A 145 -10.13 -1.64 9.83
N ASN A 146 -10.21 -1.00 8.66
CA ASN A 146 -9.14 -0.13 8.18
C ASN A 146 -9.21 1.26 8.83
N THR A 147 -10.40 1.77 9.14
CA THR A 147 -10.56 3.00 9.96
C THR A 147 -9.94 2.80 11.34
N LEU A 148 -10.24 1.70 12.03
CA LEU A 148 -9.67 1.38 13.35
C LEU A 148 -8.14 1.25 13.29
N ARG A 149 -7.61 0.61 12.25
CA ARG A 149 -6.16 0.52 12.02
C ARG A 149 -5.53 1.90 11.81
N ALA A 150 -6.17 2.77 11.03
CA ALA A 150 -5.69 4.13 10.81
C ALA A 150 -5.72 4.97 12.11
N ALA A 151 -6.77 4.84 12.93
CA ALA A 151 -6.85 5.46 14.24
C ALA A 151 -5.71 4.99 15.16
N GLY A 152 -5.42 3.69 15.18
CA GLY A 152 -4.32 3.13 15.96
C GLY A 152 -2.95 3.69 15.56
N ASN A 153 -2.65 3.75 14.26
CA ASN A 153 -1.40 4.35 13.78
C ASN A 153 -1.30 5.83 14.18
N TYR A 154 -2.39 6.59 13.98
CA TYR A 154 -2.44 8.01 14.36
C TYR A 154 -2.24 8.21 15.87
N ALA A 155 -2.87 7.37 16.71
CA ALA A 155 -2.72 7.40 18.15
C ALA A 155 -1.28 7.10 18.61
N VAL A 156 -0.58 6.17 17.95
CA VAL A 156 0.83 5.86 18.24
C VAL A 156 1.71 7.08 17.96
N SER A 157 1.58 7.72 16.79
CA SER A 157 2.35 8.92 16.48
C SER A 157 2.02 10.10 17.40
N LEU A 158 0.76 10.26 17.84
CA LEU A 158 0.38 11.24 18.86
C LEU A 158 1.07 10.94 20.19
N HIS A 159 1.11 9.67 20.60
CA HIS A 159 1.76 9.24 21.83
C HIS A 159 3.28 9.51 21.78
N ASP A 160 3.95 9.22 20.66
CA ASP A 160 5.38 9.47 20.47
C ASP A 160 5.73 10.96 20.55
N LEU A 161 4.79 11.83 20.18
CA LEU A 161 4.88 13.29 20.32
C LEU A 161 4.32 13.83 21.65
N GLN A 162 3.99 12.95 22.61
CA GLN A 162 3.43 13.28 23.92
C GLN A 162 2.08 14.03 23.89
N ARG A 163 1.31 13.88 22.80
CA ARG A 163 -0.02 14.47 22.60
C ARG A 163 -1.12 13.54 23.11
N PHE A 164 -1.04 13.18 24.39
CA PHE A 164 -1.85 12.10 24.98
C PHE A 164 -3.36 12.38 25.00
N GLU A 165 -3.78 13.63 25.22
CA GLU A 165 -5.20 13.97 25.24
C GLU A 165 -5.86 13.80 23.87
N GLU A 166 -5.12 14.09 22.80
CA GLU A 166 -5.61 13.86 21.44
C GLU A 166 -5.66 12.37 21.12
N ALA A 167 -4.65 11.59 21.53
CA ALA A 167 -4.64 10.14 21.34
C ALA A 167 -5.81 9.46 22.06
N LYS A 168 -6.19 9.96 23.25
CA LYS A 168 -7.33 9.46 24.03
C LYS A 168 -8.69 9.80 23.42
N SER A 169 -8.76 10.83 22.58
CA SER A 169 -10.00 11.28 21.95
C SER A 169 -10.38 10.52 20.67
N LEU A 170 -9.47 9.68 20.18
CA LEU A 170 -9.69 8.73 19.07
C LEU A 170 -10.43 7.49 19.56
#